data_AF-A0AAW2Z688-F1
#
_entry.id   AF-A0AAW2Z688-F1
#
_cell.length_a   1.000
_cell.length_b   1.000
_cell.length_c   1.000
_cell.angle_alpha   90.00
_cell.angle_beta   90.00
_cell.angle_gamma   90.00
#
_symmetry.space_group_name_H-M   'P 1'
#
loop_
_entity.id
_entity.type
_entity.pdbx_description
1 polymer ?
#
loop_
_entity_poly.entity_id
_entity_poly.type
_entity_poly.pdbx_seq_one_letter_code
_entity_poly.pdbx_strand_id
1 'polypeptide(L)'
;MSTNMNPTTQRRLNVLMRQHLLSKPLLLANKATTSLEQSINQGSKTSNKEGIITDSNNNKDELGVQQAISELESGKINVDQALDRAMDFVEGGSYNTARKVVFSTTPYCENDLQTTRGYRIIGLSYYKHQDFKNALPWFKKASQASTSIQDWFNLASAAAQMEGQEYLAAQAFEQLEKLHTNASFQSKPSFWNHLYWYVISLMNGEKYAMAFTQLNRLKLAYKRARFTDAEYLAEIGLPSFEDFLTTSLLLFKRINKMHQAEEFLRVMIEHVDDTGKKVIHKLIESMKSDNNVNTDDVISSFVSS
;
A
#
# COMPACT_ATOMS: atom_id res chain seq x y z
N MET A 1 -5.54 -16.80 -26.47
CA MET A 1 -4.80 -16.09 -27.53
C MET A 1 -3.78 -15.18 -26.86
N SER A 2 -2.48 -15.52 -26.92
CA SER A 2 -1.42 -14.64 -26.41
C SER A 2 -1.04 -13.66 -27.52
N THR A 3 -1.52 -12.43 -27.44
CA THR A 3 -1.06 -11.36 -28.33
C THR A 3 0.37 -11.02 -27.93
N ASN A 4 1.33 -11.24 -28.83
CA ASN A 4 2.71 -10.80 -28.66
C ASN A 4 2.75 -9.27 -28.46
N MET A 5 2.78 -8.81 -27.20
CA MET A 5 3.01 -7.41 -26.87
C MET A 5 4.45 -7.04 -27.24
N ASN A 6 4.66 -5.82 -27.74
CA ASN A 6 6.02 -5.36 -28.00
C ASN A 6 6.80 -5.22 -26.67
N PRO A 7 8.15 -5.37 -26.70
CA PRO A 7 8.98 -5.34 -25.49
C PRO A 7 8.84 -4.05 -24.66
N THR A 8 8.66 -2.89 -25.30
CA THR A 8 8.47 -1.59 -24.63
C THR A 8 7.17 -1.55 -23.84
N THR A 9 6.10 -2.09 -24.41
CA THR A 9 4.77 -2.17 -23.78
C THR A 9 4.80 -3.13 -22.61
N GLN A 10 5.43 -4.30 -22.78
CA GLN A 10 5.62 -5.27 -21.70
C GLN A 10 6.44 -4.68 -20.55
N ARG A 11 7.52 -3.94 -20.85
CA ARG A 11 8.34 -3.26 -19.83
C ARG A 11 7.52 -2.23 -19.06
N ARG A 12 6.73 -1.40 -19.74
CA ARG A 12 5.83 -0.42 -19.10
C ARG A 12 4.80 -1.09 -18.19
N LEU A 13 4.19 -2.19 -18.64
CA LEU A 13 3.23 -2.96 -17.84
C LEU A 13 3.89 -3.55 -16.58
N ASN A 14 5.09 -4.13 -16.72
CA ASN A 14 5.85 -4.67 -15.59
C ASN A 14 6.19 -3.58 -14.57
N VAL A 15 6.61 -2.39 -15.02
CA VAL A 15 6.90 -1.24 -14.14
C VAL A 15 5.64 -0.79 -13.40
N LEU A 16 4.47 -0.72 -14.07
CA LEU A 16 3.21 -0.34 -13.42
C LEU A 16 2.79 -1.37 -12.35
N MET A 17 2.88 -2.66 -12.66
CA MET A 17 2.56 -3.74 -11.72
C MET A 17 3.47 -3.70 -10.49
N ARG A 18 4.78 -3.48 -10.70
CA ARG A 18 5.75 -3.32 -9.62
C ARG A 18 5.45 -2.10 -8.74
N GLN A 19 5.15 -0.96 -9.35
CA GLN A 19 4.75 0.26 -8.63
C GLN A 19 3.53 0.03 -7.76
N HIS A 20 2.54 -0.70 -8.28
CA HIS A 20 1.37 -1.05 -7.48
C HIS A 20 1.75 -1.86 -6.23
N LEU A 21 2.57 -2.91 -6.38
CA LEU A 21 3.00 -3.72 -5.25
C LEU A 21 3.74 -2.90 -4.18
N LEU A 22 4.55 -1.93 -4.59
CA LEU A 22 5.24 -1.04 -3.65
C LEU A 22 4.30 0.00 -3.00
N SER A 23 3.19 0.33 -3.62
CA SER A 23 2.22 1.25 -3.00
C SER A 23 1.35 0.60 -1.91
N LYS A 24 1.31 -0.74 -1.86
CA LYS A 24 0.50 -1.46 -0.87
C LYS A 24 0.96 -1.10 0.55
N PRO A 25 0.07 -0.57 1.41
CA PRO A 25 0.38 -0.43 2.83
C PRO A 25 0.54 -1.82 3.43
N LEU A 26 1.56 -1.97 4.27
CA LEU A 26 1.65 -3.15 5.13
C LEU A 26 0.58 -3.01 6.21
N LEU A 27 -0.24 -4.04 6.41
CA LEU A 27 -1.18 -4.06 7.51
C LEU A 27 -0.38 -4.18 8.80
N LEU A 28 -0.28 -3.09 9.57
CA LEU A 28 0.51 -3.08 10.80
C LEU A 28 -0.28 -3.80 11.89
N ALA A 29 0.25 -4.85 12.52
CA ALA A 29 -0.33 -5.37 13.76
C ALA A 29 -0.39 -4.24 14.81
N ASN A 30 -1.41 -4.23 15.67
CA ASN A 30 -1.73 -3.15 16.61
C ASN A 30 -0.48 -2.46 17.21
N LYS A 31 -0.32 -1.15 16.98
CA LYS A 31 0.67 -0.31 17.66
C LYS A 31 0.36 -0.09 19.15
N ALA A 32 -0.86 -0.42 19.58
CA ALA A 32 -1.38 -0.13 20.92
C ALA A 32 -0.62 -0.82 22.07
N THR A 33 0.18 -1.85 21.82
CA THR A 33 1.03 -2.48 22.85
C THR A 33 2.46 -1.91 22.91
N THR A 34 2.93 -1.23 21.87
CA THR A 34 4.34 -0.76 21.81
C THR A 34 4.51 0.71 22.17
N SER A 35 3.47 1.54 22.06
CA SER A 35 3.59 2.98 22.35
C SER A 35 3.62 3.32 23.85
N LEU A 36 3.05 2.48 24.73
CA LEU A 36 3.06 2.73 26.18
C LEU A 36 4.42 2.39 26.83
N GLU A 37 5.15 1.40 26.31
CA GLU A 37 6.48 1.02 26.82
C GLU A 37 7.58 1.98 26.36
N GLN A 38 7.40 2.68 25.24
CA GLN A 38 8.36 3.68 24.76
C GLN A 38 8.20 5.07 25.39
N SER A 39 7.02 5.39 25.95
CA SER A 39 6.79 6.68 26.64
C SER A 39 7.07 6.67 28.15
N ILE A 40 7.19 5.49 28.78
CA ILE A 40 7.54 5.39 30.22
C ILE A 40 9.07 5.37 30.44
N ASN A 41 9.88 5.16 29.38
CA ASN A 41 11.33 4.98 29.49
C ASN A 41 12.19 6.16 28.99
N GLN A 42 11.62 7.35 28.80
CA GLN A 42 12.38 8.57 28.41
C GLN A 42 12.45 9.65 29.49
N GLY A 43 12.64 9.23 30.74
CA GLY A 43 13.10 10.09 31.83
C GLY A 43 14.62 9.99 32.02
N SER A 44 15.36 10.94 31.45
CA SER A 44 16.76 11.27 31.79
C SER A 44 17.86 10.21 31.53
N LYS A 45 18.65 10.42 30.47
CA LYS A 45 20.10 10.72 30.50
C LYS A 45 20.72 10.53 29.12
N THR A 46 21.43 11.58 28.71
CA THR A 46 22.42 11.63 27.65
C THR A 46 23.40 10.45 27.70
N SER A 47 23.40 9.62 26.66
CA SER A 47 24.62 9.06 26.05
C SER A 47 24.29 8.48 24.67
N ASN A 48 24.93 9.03 23.64
CA ASN A 48 24.97 8.45 22.31
C ASN A 48 25.48 6.99 22.39
N LYS A 49 24.59 6.05 22.07
CA LYS A 49 24.95 4.74 21.53
C LYS A 49 24.00 4.46 20.38
N GLU A 50 24.33 5.07 19.24
CA GLU A 50 23.98 4.48 17.95
C GLU A 50 24.55 3.06 17.95
N GLY A 51 23.67 2.07 17.84
CA GLY A 51 24.07 0.71 17.54
C GLY A 51 24.70 0.73 16.15
N ILE A 52 26.02 0.61 16.10
CA ILE A 52 26.78 0.43 14.87
C ILE A 52 26.36 -0.93 14.29
N ILE A 53 25.38 -0.90 13.39
CA ILE A 53 25.23 -1.94 12.37
C ILE A 53 26.29 -1.59 11.32
N THR A 54 27.38 -2.34 11.32
CA THR A 54 28.57 -2.11 10.50
C THR A 54 28.28 -2.27 9.00
N ASP A 55 28.14 -1.14 8.31
CA ASP A 55 28.74 -0.63 7.05
C ASP A 55 29.11 -1.53 5.86
N SER A 56 28.91 -2.85 5.88
CA SER A 56 29.21 -3.69 4.71
C SER A 56 28.28 -3.43 3.52
N ASN A 57 27.04 -2.98 3.76
CA ASN A 57 26.09 -2.62 2.71
C ASN A 57 26.31 -1.21 2.13
N ASN A 58 26.91 -0.29 2.89
CA ASN A 58 27.07 1.11 2.46
C ASN A 58 28.00 1.23 1.24
N ASN A 59 29.09 0.46 1.20
CA ASN A 59 30.04 0.48 0.07
C ASN A 59 29.42 -0.04 -1.24
N LYS A 60 28.57 -1.07 -1.17
CA LYS A 60 27.91 -1.64 -2.35
C LYS A 60 26.87 -0.67 -2.92
N ASP A 61 26.13 -0.01 -2.03
CA ASP A 61 25.11 0.97 -2.38
C ASP A 61 25.74 2.22 -3.01
N GLU A 62 26.84 2.72 -2.45
CA GLU A 62 27.57 3.86 -3.04
C GLU A 62 28.14 3.55 -4.42
N LEU A 63 28.71 2.35 -4.61
CA LEU A 63 29.17 1.89 -5.91
C LEU A 63 28.02 1.84 -6.94
N GLY A 64 26.84 1.38 -6.52
CA GLY A 64 25.65 1.34 -7.37
C GLY A 64 25.17 2.73 -7.80
N VAL A 65 25.22 3.72 -6.90
CA VAL A 65 24.90 5.12 -7.25
C VAL A 65 25.92 5.68 -8.24
N GLN A 66 27.21 5.57 -7.93
CA GLN A 66 28.28 6.10 -8.78
C GLN A 66 28.25 5.48 -10.17
N GLN A 67 28.01 4.17 -10.26
CA GLN A 67 27.87 3.49 -11.54
C GLN A 67 26.66 4.01 -12.33
N ALA A 68 25.48 4.14 -11.69
CA ALA A 68 24.30 4.66 -12.39
C ALA A 68 24.51 6.08 -12.91
N ILE A 69 25.16 6.95 -12.13
CA ILE A 69 25.46 8.33 -12.52
C ILE A 69 26.46 8.35 -13.68
N SER A 70 27.59 7.65 -13.56
CA SER A 70 28.62 7.61 -14.60
C SER A 70 28.09 7.06 -15.92
N GLU A 71 27.23 6.05 -15.88
CA GLU A 71 26.60 5.50 -17.08
C GLU A 71 25.55 6.45 -17.69
N LEU A 72 24.86 7.25 -16.88
CA LEU A 72 23.94 8.27 -17.37
C LEU A 72 24.71 9.43 -18.02
N GLU A 73 25.75 9.93 -17.37
CA GLU A 73 26.61 11.02 -17.86
C GLU A 73 27.35 10.67 -19.16
N SER A 74 27.79 9.42 -19.29
CA SER A 74 28.40 8.91 -20.52
C SER A 74 27.40 8.59 -21.64
N GLY A 75 26.09 8.70 -21.37
CA GLY A 75 25.03 8.34 -22.31
C GLY A 75 24.89 6.83 -22.54
N LYS A 76 25.55 5.98 -21.74
CA LYS A 76 25.42 4.52 -21.80
C LYS A 76 24.02 4.07 -21.38
N ILE A 77 23.38 4.81 -20.47
CA ILE A 77 21.97 4.67 -20.14
C ILE A 77 21.25 6.00 -20.31
N ASN A 78 19.94 5.94 -20.58
CA ASN A 78 19.07 7.11 -20.58
C ASN A 78 18.40 7.34 -19.21
N VAL A 79 17.70 8.47 -19.07
CA VAL A 79 16.97 8.86 -17.86
C VAL A 79 16.00 7.77 -17.39
N ASP A 80 15.24 7.17 -18.31
CA ASP A 80 14.26 6.14 -17.95
C ASP A 80 14.91 4.87 -17.38
N GLN A 81 16.08 4.48 -17.90
CA GLN A 81 16.88 3.38 -17.38
C GLN A 81 17.49 3.71 -16.01
N ALA A 82 17.93 4.96 -15.79
CA ALA A 82 18.40 5.40 -14.48
C ALA A 82 17.27 5.37 -13.43
N LEU A 83 16.07 5.84 -13.81
CA LEU A 83 14.88 5.77 -12.96
C LEU A 83 14.38 4.32 -12.72
N ASP A 84 14.58 3.40 -13.68
CA ASP A 84 14.34 1.96 -13.45
C ASP A 84 15.26 1.42 -12.35
N ARG A 85 16.56 1.75 -12.38
CA ARG A 85 17.50 1.33 -11.32
C ARG A 85 17.15 1.93 -9.97
N ALA A 86 16.75 3.20 -9.93
CA ALA A 86 16.28 3.81 -8.70
C ALA A 86 15.08 3.06 -8.11
N MET A 87 14.17 2.58 -8.96
CA MET A 87 13.04 1.75 -8.54
C MET A 87 13.48 0.39 -8.01
N ASP A 88 14.44 -0.28 -8.67
CA ASP A 88 15.01 -1.54 -8.19
C ASP A 88 15.64 -1.38 -6.78
N PHE A 89 16.26 -0.23 -6.49
CA PHE A 89 16.74 0.07 -5.14
C PHE A 89 15.60 0.26 -4.12
N VAL A 90 14.45 0.82 -4.50
CA VAL A 90 13.27 0.86 -3.61
C VAL A 90 12.77 -0.55 -3.33
N GLU A 91 12.71 -1.42 -4.35
CA GLU A 91 12.30 -2.82 -4.22
C GLU A 91 13.27 -3.62 -3.32
N GLY A 92 14.56 -3.34 -3.43
CA GLY A 92 15.61 -3.94 -2.60
C GLY A 92 15.74 -3.37 -1.19
N GLY A 93 14.94 -2.36 -0.82
CA GLY A 93 15.01 -1.71 0.49
C GLY A 93 16.13 -0.67 0.67
N SER A 94 16.94 -0.42 -0.37
CA SER A 94 18.00 0.59 -0.41
C SER A 94 17.43 2.00 -0.67
N TYR A 95 16.57 2.48 0.24
CA TYR A 95 15.78 3.71 0.04
C TYR A 95 16.63 4.98 -0.14
N ASN A 96 17.70 5.12 0.64
CA ASN A 96 18.64 6.26 0.52
C ASN A 96 19.31 6.29 -0.86
N THR A 97 19.76 5.13 -1.31
CA THR A 97 20.41 4.89 -2.60
C THR A 97 19.48 5.24 -3.75
N ALA A 98 18.23 4.77 -3.70
CA ALA A 98 17.18 5.14 -4.66
C ALA A 98 17.03 6.67 -4.78
N ARG A 99 16.95 7.39 -3.65
CA ARG A 99 16.82 8.87 -3.65
C ARG A 99 18.05 9.54 -4.26
N LYS A 100 19.26 9.11 -3.90
CA LYS A 100 20.52 9.64 -4.47
C LYS A 100 20.54 9.50 -5.99
N VAL A 101 20.14 8.33 -6.53
CA VAL A 101 20.05 8.12 -7.99
C VAL A 101 19.04 9.07 -8.62
N VAL A 102 17.83 9.21 -8.08
CA VAL A 102 16.82 10.12 -8.64
C VAL A 102 17.28 11.57 -8.62
N PHE A 103 17.82 12.06 -7.51
CA PHE A 103 18.30 13.45 -7.43
C PHE A 103 19.42 13.73 -8.42
N SER A 104 20.32 12.77 -8.64
CA SER A 104 21.39 12.88 -9.64
C SER A 104 20.88 12.78 -11.08
N THR A 105 19.76 12.09 -11.29
CA THR A 105 19.12 11.95 -12.61
C THR A 105 18.26 13.17 -12.98
N THR A 106 17.73 13.90 -11.98
CA THR A 106 16.77 14.99 -12.17
C THR A 106 17.24 16.10 -13.14
N PRO A 107 18.51 16.55 -13.12
CA PRO A 107 19.00 17.56 -14.07
C PRO A 107 18.93 17.13 -15.54
N TYR A 108 18.86 15.82 -15.81
CA TYR A 108 18.82 15.24 -17.15
C TYR A 108 17.40 14.98 -17.66
N CYS A 109 16.36 15.19 -16.83
CA CYS A 109 14.98 14.98 -17.25
C CYS A 109 14.58 15.95 -18.37
N GLU A 110 14.02 15.40 -19.45
CA GLU A 110 13.67 16.14 -20.67
C GLU A 110 12.19 16.53 -20.72
N ASN A 111 11.35 15.94 -19.88
CA ASN A 111 9.90 16.14 -19.89
C ASN A 111 9.25 15.93 -18.52
N ASP A 112 8.00 16.39 -18.42
CA ASP A 112 7.20 16.32 -17.20
C ASP A 112 6.93 14.89 -16.73
N LEU A 113 6.87 13.92 -17.66
CA LEU A 113 6.63 12.52 -17.32
C LEU A 113 7.82 11.92 -16.55
N GLN A 114 9.05 12.18 -17.00
CA GLN A 114 10.27 11.77 -16.31
C GLN A 114 10.39 12.43 -14.94
N THR A 115 10.13 13.75 -14.86
CA THR A 115 10.14 14.51 -13.60
C THR A 115 9.10 13.97 -12.61
N THR A 116 7.87 13.75 -13.06
CA THR A 116 6.78 13.16 -12.26
C THR A 116 7.16 11.78 -11.75
N ARG A 117 7.76 10.95 -12.61
CA ARG A 117 8.26 9.63 -12.24
C ARG A 117 9.36 9.70 -11.19
N GLY A 118 10.28 10.66 -11.28
CA GLY A 118 11.29 10.93 -10.25
C GLY A 118 10.65 11.27 -8.91
N TYR A 119 9.69 12.19 -8.87
CA TYR A 119 8.95 12.53 -7.65
C TYR A 119 8.24 11.32 -7.04
N ARG A 120 7.61 10.48 -7.87
CA ARG A 120 6.99 9.23 -7.41
C ARG A 120 7.99 8.31 -6.73
N ILE A 121 9.16 8.08 -7.32
CA ILE A 121 10.17 7.17 -6.76
C ILE A 121 10.71 7.71 -5.43
N ILE A 122 10.95 9.02 -5.31
CA ILE A 122 11.35 9.64 -4.04
C ILE A 122 10.26 9.45 -2.99
N GLY A 123 9.00 9.72 -3.35
CA GLY A 123 7.86 9.52 -2.45
C GLY A 123 7.72 8.07 -1.99
N LEU A 124 7.82 7.10 -2.90
CA LEU A 124 7.77 5.66 -2.58
C LEU A 124 8.92 5.24 -1.67
N SER A 125 10.11 5.78 -1.92
CA SER A 125 11.29 5.53 -1.09
C SER A 125 11.10 5.99 0.36
N TYR A 126 10.53 7.17 0.60
CA TYR A 126 10.17 7.61 1.96
C TYR A 126 9.00 6.81 2.54
N TYR A 127 7.97 6.53 1.73
CA TYR A 127 6.78 5.80 2.16
C TYR A 127 7.10 4.38 2.61
N LYS A 128 7.94 3.65 1.87
CA LYS A 128 8.41 2.31 2.25
C LYS A 128 9.32 2.33 3.49
N HIS A 129 9.99 3.45 3.74
CA HIS A 129 10.72 3.71 4.97
C HIS A 129 9.81 4.18 6.13
N GLN A 130 8.48 4.18 5.95
CA GLN A 130 7.47 4.66 6.91
C GLN A 130 7.61 6.15 7.30
N ASP A 131 8.34 6.93 6.50
CA ASP A 131 8.51 8.36 6.68
C ASP A 131 7.45 9.12 5.86
N PHE A 132 6.19 9.03 6.29
CA PHE A 132 5.07 9.62 5.58
C PHE A 132 5.17 11.15 5.47
N LYS A 133 5.76 11.79 6.49
CA LYS A 133 5.97 13.24 6.52
C LYS A 133 6.82 13.70 5.35
N ASN A 134 7.91 12.99 5.05
CA ASN A 134 8.76 13.31 3.90
C ASN A 134 8.21 12.75 2.58
N ALA A 135 7.46 11.64 2.59
CA ALA A 135 6.84 11.09 1.38
C ALA A 135 5.74 12.00 0.78
N LEU A 136 4.89 12.57 1.63
CA LEU A 136 3.70 13.33 1.23
C LEU A 136 3.98 14.48 0.25
N PRO A 137 4.95 15.40 0.48
CA PRO A 137 5.22 16.49 -0.47
C PRO A 137 5.65 15.98 -1.85
N TRP A 138 6.33 14.84 -1.95
CA TRP A 138 6.72 14.27 -3.24
C TRP A 138 5.54 13.65 -3.97
N PHE A 139 4.63 12.98 -3.26
CA PHE A 139 3.39 12.49 -3.88
C PHE A 139 2.46 13.62 -4.30
N LYS A 140 2.42 14.75 -3.57
CA LYS A 140 1.72 15.96 -4.03
C LYS A 140 2.29 16.46 -5.35
N LYS A 141 3.62 16.61 -5.45
CA LYS A 141 4.27 17.00 -6.72
C LYS A 141 3.99 16.02 -7.85
N ALA A 142 4.04 14.71 -7.56
CA ALA A 142 3.77 13.67 -8.56
C ALA A 142 2.30 13.65 -9.04
N SER A 143 1.34 14.15 -8.26
CA SER A 143 -0.08 14.13 -8.61
C SER A 143 -0.60 15.41 -9.25
N GLN A 144 0.05 16.57 -9.02
CA GLN A 144 -0.42 17.90 -9.43
C GLN A 144 -0.86 18.04 -10.90
N ALA A 145 -0.24 17.31 -11.83
CA ALA A 145 -0.63 17.27 -13.25
C ALA A 145 -0.77 15.85 -13.78
N SER A 146 -0.86 14.86 -12.90
CA SER A 146 -0.83 13.46 -13.31
C SER A 146 -2.21 12.92 -13.64
N THR A 147 -2.30 12.22 -14.77
CA THR A 147 -3.45 11.39 -15.14
C THR A 147 -3.31 9.94 -14.65
N SER A 148 -2.23 9.64 -13.91
CA SER A 148 -1.97 8.31 -13.37
C SER A 148 -2.79 8.05 -12.12
N ILE A 149 -3.66 7.03 -12.18
CA ILE A 149 -4.37 6.47 -11.02
C ILE A 149 -3.41 6.19 -9.85
N GLN A 150 -2.21 5.67 -10.16
CA GLN A 150 -1.24 5.27 -9.15
C GLN A 150 -0.64 6.47 -8.38
N ASP A 151 -0.51 7.64 -9.01
CA ASP A 151 0.00 8.84 -8.32
C ASP A 151 -1.01 9.35 -7.29
N TRP A 152 -2.29 9.38 -7.67
CA TRP A 152 -3.38 9.74 -6.76
C TRP A 152 -3.56 8.72 -5.65
N PHE A 153 -3.40 7.42 -5.95
CA PHE A 153 -3.41 6.37 -4.93
C PHE A 153 -2.30 6.58 -3.90
N ASN A 154 -1.06 6.79 -4.35
CA ASN A 154 0.09 7.01 -3.47
C ASN A 154 -0.11 8.22 -2.55
N LEU A 155 -0.64 9.33 -3.09
CA LEU A 155 -0.98 10.51 -2.31
C LEU A 155 -2.06 10.20 -1.26
N ALA A 156 -3.16 9.54 -1.66
CA ALA A 156 -4.26 9.19 -0.77
C ALA A 156 -3.80 8.29 0.39
N SER A 157 -3.01 7.25 0.09
CA SER A 157 -2.50 6.29 1.07
C SER A 157 -1.47 6.89 2.03
N ALA A 158 -0.60 7.80 1.57
CA ALA A 158 0.33 8.51 2.44
C ALA A 158 -0.42 9.50 3.35
N ALA A 159 -1.34 10.28 2.78
CA ALA A 159 -2.15 11.23 3.55
C ALA A 159 -3.03 10.53 4.60
N ALA A 160 -3.61 9.37 4.27
CA ALA A 160 -4.44 8.59 5.19
C ALA A 160 -3.69 8.10 6.44
N GLN A 161 -2.37 8.00 6.37
CA GLN A 161 -1.51 7.58 7.49
C GLN A 161 -0.94 8.75 8.30
N MET A 162 -1.31 9.99 7.96
CA MET A 162 -0.87 11.20 8.65
C MET A 162 -2.02 11.86 9.40
N GLU A 163 -1.73 12.35 10.60
CA GLU A 163 -2.66 13.16 11.37
C GLU A 163 -2.91 14.52 10.69
N GLY A 164 -4.18 14.96 10.66
CA GLY A 164 -4.57 16.26 10.08
C GLY A 164 -4.57 16.32 8.55
N GLN A 165 -4.43 15.19 7.86
CA GLN A 165 -4.43 15.10 6.40
C GLN A 165 -5.66 14.35 5.83
N GLU A 166 -6.73 14.20 6.62
CA GLU A 166 -7.94 13.44 6.27
C GLU A 166 -8.61 13.99 5.01
N TYR A 167 -8.74 15.32 4.93
CA TYR A 167 -9.34 15.99 3.78
C TYR A 167 -8.54 15.73 2.50
N LEU A 168 -7.20 15.84 2.58
CA LEU A 168 -6.31 15.55 1.46
C LEU A 168 -6.40 14.09 1.03
N ALA A 169 -6.45 13.16 1.98
CA ALA A 169 -6.60 11.74 1.70
C ALA A 169 -7.90 11.46 0.94
N ALA A 170 -9.01 12.05 1.39
CA ALA A 170 -10.32 11.89 0.75
C ALA A 170 -10.34 12.51 -0.66
N GLN A 171 -9.84 13.74 -0.83
CA GLN A 171 -9.76 14.39 -2.14
C GLN A 171 -8.91 13.60 -3.13
N ALA A 172 -7.73 13.14 -2.71
CA ALA A 172 -6.85 12.36 -3.58
C ALA A 172 -7.52 11.04 -4.02
N PHE A 173 -8.24 10.39 -3.11
CA PHE A 173 -8.98 9.16 -3.43
C PHE A 173 -10.17 9.43 -4.36
N GLU A 174 -10.86 10.57 -4.21
CA GLU A 174 -11.93 10.99 -5.14
C GLU A 174 -11.39 11.22 -6.56
N GLN A 175 -10.21 11.84 -6.70
CA GLN A 175 -9.57 12.01 -8.02
C GLN A 175 -9.20 10.67 -8.65
N LEU A 176 -8.68 9.73 -7.85
CA LEU A 176 -8.45 8.35 -8.29
C LEU A 176 -9.74 7.71 -8.81
N GLU A 177 -10.86 7.86 -8.11
CA GLU A 177 -12.15 7.30 -8.50
C GLU A 177 -12.68 7.90 -9.82
N LYS A 178 -12.51 9.20 -10.03
CA LYS A 178 -12.82 9.86 -11.30
C LYS A 178 -12.02 9.28 -12.46
N LEU A 179 -10.73 9.03 -12.26
CA LEU A 179 -9.88 8.42 -13.29
C LEU A 179 -10.30 6.98 -13.61
N HIS A 180 -10.65 6.18 -12.59
CA HIS A 180 -11.21 4.84 -12.79
C HIS A 180 -12.52 4.89 -13.59
N THR A 181 -13.41 5.82 -13.24
CA THR A 181 -14.70 6.01 -13.93
C THR A 181 -14.48 6.37 -15.39
N ASN A 182 -13.57 7.30 -15.69
CA ASN A 182 -13.21 7.67 -17.06
C ASN A 182 -12.58 6.51 -17.85
N ALA A 183 -11.85 5.63 -17.17
CA ALA A 183 -11.30 4.40 -17.74
C ALA A 183 -12.31 3.23 -17.77
N SER A 184 -13.60 3.48 -17.51
CA SER A 184 -14.65 2.45 -17.42
C SER A 184 -14.30 1.29 -16.48
N PHE A 185 -13.54 1.57 -15.43
CA PHE A 185 -13.04 0.60 -14.45
C PHE A 185 -12.17 -0.54 -15.01
N GLN A 186 -11.64 -0.39 -16.24
CA GLN A 186 -10.80 -1.42 -16.88
C GLN A 186 -9.33 -1.33 -16.48
N SER A 187 -8.91 -0.26 -15.81
CA SER A 187 -7.52 -0.08 -15.39
C SER A 187 -7.09 -1.10 -14.35
N LYS A 188 -5.85 -1.58 -14.48
CA LYS A 188 -5.18 -2.42 -13.47
C LYS A 188 -4.19 -1.57 -12.67
N PRO A 189 -4.18 -1.68 -11.34
CA PRO A 189 -5.12 -2.43 -10.48
C PRO A 189 -6.53 -1.86 -10.55
N SER A 190 -7.53 -2.72 -10.32
CA SER A 190 -8.94 -2.31 -10.30
C SER A 190 -9.21 -1.25 -9.21
N PHE A 191 -10.32 -0.54 -9.37
CA PHE A 191 -10.80 0.39 -8.35
C PHE A 191 -10.98 -0.29 -6.99
N TRP A 192 -11.56 -1.50 -6.96
CA TRP A 192 -11.83 -2.21 -5.71
C TRP A 192 -10.56 -2.61 -4.96
N ASN A 193 -9.50 -2.99 -5.68
CA ASN A 193 -8.20 -3.24 -5.06
C ASN A 193 -7.63 -1.95 -4.43
N HIS A 194 -7.71 -0.81 -5.12
CA HIS A 194 -7.28 0.46 -4.53
C HIS A 194 -8.12 0.85 -3.31
N LEU A 195 -9.44 0.65 -3.36
CA LEU A 195 -10.33 0.91 -2.21
C LEU A 195 -9.96 0.04 -1.00
N TYR A 196 -9.65 -1.23 -1.22
CA TYR A 196 -9.19 -2.14 -0.19
C TYR A 196 -7.88 -1.68 0.46
N TRP A 197 -6.87 -1.34 -0.34
CA TRP A 197 -5.61 -0.84 0.21
C TRP A 197 -5.78 0.54 0.88
N TYR A 198 -6.69 1.38 0.40
CA TYR A 198 -7.00 2.65 1.04
C TYR A 198 -7.67 2.46 2.42
N VAL A 199 -8.57 1.46 2.57
CA VAL A 199 -9.10 1.06 3.89
C VAL A 199 -7.97 0.70 4.85
N ILE A 200 -6.99 -0.08 4.40
CA ILE A 200 -5.82 -0.43 5.23
C ILE A 200 -4.98 0.80 5.58
N SER A 201 -4.72 1.71 4.64
CA SER A 201 -4.02 2.96 4.93
C SER A 201 -4.74 3.80 5.99
N LEU A 202 -6.07 3.92 5.89
CA LEU A 202 -6.88 4.62 6.90
C LEU A 202 -6.82 3.92 8.26
N MET A 203 -6.86 2.59 8.31
CA MET A 203 -6.71 1.82 9.54
C MET A 203 -5.34 2.03 10.19
N ASN A 204 -4.27 2.10 9.40
CA ASN A 204 -2.92 2.34 9.89
C ASN A 204 -2.72 3.77 10.41
N GLY A 205 -3.43 4.75 9.84
CA GLY A 205 -3.51 6.12 10.36
C GLY A 205 -4.59 6.33 11.43
N GLU A 206 -5.17 5.25 11.96
CA GLU A 206 -6.20 5.25 13.00
C GLU A 206 -7.47 6.05 12.63
N LYS A 207 -7.72 6.25 11.33
CA LYS A 207 -8.91 6.92 10.79
C LYS A 207 -10.09 5.96 10.66
N TYR A 208 -10.44 5.29 11.75
CA TYR A 208 -11.36 4.15 11.75
C TYR A 208 -12.77 4.48 11.23
N ALA A 209 -13.28 5.69 11.49
CA ALA A 209 -14.58 6.11 10.97
C ALA A 209 -14.61 6.19 9.42
N MET A 210 -13.54 6.75 8.83
CA MET A 210 -13.36 6.78 7.38
C MET A 210 -13.15 5.38 6.83
N ALA A 211 -12.30 4.57 7.48
CA ALA A 211 -12.06 3.18 7.10
C ALA A 211 -13.37 2.38 7.07
N PHE A 212 -14.22 2.53 8.08
CA PHE A 212 -15.52 1.84 8.15
C PHE A 212 -16.47 2.27 7.03
N THR A 213 -16.46 3.55 6.65
CA THR A 213 -17.23 4.07 5.53
C THR A 213 -16.80 3.41 4.21
N GLN A 214 -15.49 3.36 3.96
CA GLN A 214 -14.93 2.74 2.75
C GLN A 214 -15.09 1.21 2.75
N LEU A 215 -14.99 0.56 3.91
CA LEU A 215 -15.24 -0.87 4.06
C LEU A 215 -16.68 -1.24 3.72
N ASN A 216 -17.66 -0.41 4.09
CA ASN A 216 -19.06 -0.63 3.70
C ASN A 216 -19.27 -0.53 2.19
N ARG A 217 -18.48 0.27 1.47
CA ARG A 217 -18.51 0.26 -0.01
C ARG A 217 -18.02 -1.08 -0.57
N LEU A 218 -16.95 -1.64 -0.02
CA LEU A 218 -16.48 -2.99 -0.39
C LEU A 218 -17.53 -4.06 -0.06
N LYS A 219 -18.16 -3.97 1.12
CA LYS A 219 -19.26 -4.86 1.51
C LYS A 219 -20.36 -4.91 0.44
N LEU A 220 -20.78 -3.74 -0.05
CA LEU A 220 -21.80 -3.66 -1.12
C LEU A 220 -21.31 -4.28 -2.44
N ALA A 221 -20.02 -4.20 -2.75
CA ALA A 221 -19.45 -4.85 -3.93
C ALA A 221 -19.52 -6.39 -3.80
N TYR A 222 -19.13 -6.95 -2.65
CA TYR A 222 -19.25 -8.39 -2.41
C TYR A 222 -20.71 -8.87 -2.39
N LYS A 223 -21.66 -8.08 -1.86
CA LYS A 223 -23.09 -8.41 -1.93
C LYS A 223 -23.64 -8.48 -3.36
N ARG A 224 -22.94 -7.87 -4.32
CA ARG A 224 -23.31 -7.88 -5.76
C ARG A 224 -22.50 -8.91 -6.55
N ALA A 225 -21.43 -9.45 -5.97
CA ALA A 225 -20.62 -10.48 -6.60
C ALA A 225 -21.44 -11.78 -6.69
N ARG A 226 -21.35 -12.46 -7.84
CA ARG A 226 -22.08 -13.73 -8.04
C ARG A 226 -21.47 -14.87 -7.24
N PHE A 227 -20.14 -14.92 -7.20
CA PHE A 227 -19.37 -15.93 -6.49
C PHE A 227 -18.31 -15.27 -5.62
N THR A 228 -17.82 -15.98 -4.62
CA THR A 228 -16.74 -15.52 -3.73
C THR A 228 -15.46 -16.31 -3.86
N ASP A 229 -15.37 -17.20 -4.87
CA ASP A 229 -14.13 -17.91 -5.16
C ASP A 229 -13.05 -16.96 -5.72
N ALA A 230 -11.80 -17.35 -5.52
CA ALA A 230 -10.65 -16.50 -5.83
C ALA A 230 -10.51 -16.19 -7.33
N GLU A 231 -10.88 -17.12 -8.21
CA GLU A 231 -10.75 -16.95 -9.66
C GLU A 231 -11.72 -15.88 -10.17
N TYR A 232 -13.01 -16.01 -9.80
CA TYR A 232 -14.04 -15.05 -10.16
C TYR A 232 -13.76 -13.66 -9.58
N LEU A 233 -13.38 -13.57 -8.30
CA LEU A 233 -13.07 -12.29 -7.66
C LEU A 233 -11.87 -11.60 -8.34
N ALA A 234 -10.83 -12.35 -8.69
CA ALA A 234 -9.69 -11.82 -9.42
C ALA A 234 -10.08 -11.31 -10.82
N GLU A 235 -11.00 -11.99 -11.51
CA GLU A 235 -11.53 -11.59 -12.82
C GLU A 235 -12.24 -10.22 -12.75
N ILE A 236 -13.13 -10.05 -11.77
CA ILE A 236 -13.86 -8.77 -11.57
C ILE A 236 -13.06 -7.74 -10.77
N GLY A 237 -11.82 -8.08 -10.40
CA GLY A 237 -10.90 -7.21 -9.70
C GLY A 237 -11.27 -6.90 -8.26
N LEU A 238 -11.99 -7.76 -7.56
CA LEU A 238 -12.14 -7.67 -6.10
C LEU A 238 -10.93 -8.29 -5.39
N PRO A 239 -10.60 -7.83 -4.17
CA PRO A 239 -9.69 -8.57 -3.28
C PRO A 239 -10.23 -9.98 -2.99
N SER A 240 -9.40 -10.85 -2.40
CA SER A 240 -9.90 -12.14 -1.93
C SER A 240 -10.98 -11.93 -0.85
N PHE A 241 -11.97 -12.82 -0.81
CA PHE A 241 -13.05 -12.70 0.18
C PHE A 241 -12.52 -12.87 1.62
N GLU A 242 -11.52 -13.74 1.80
CA GLU A 242 -10.84 -13.96 3.08
C GLU A 242 -10.10 -12.69 3.56
N ASP A 243 -9.37 -12.01 2.68
CA ASP A 243 -8.67 -10.76 3.02
C ASP A 243 -9.65 -9.67 3.44
N PHE A 244 -10.78 -9.55 2.72
CA PHE A 244 -11.84 -8.60 3.04
C PHE A 244 -12.45 -8.86 4.42
N LEU A 245 -12.81 -10.10 4.73
CA LEU A 245 -13.38 -10.46 6.04
C LEU A 245 -12.36 -10.26 7.15
N THR A 246 -11.12 -10.71 6.96
CA THR A 246 -10.03 -10.55 7.93
C THR A 246 -9.79 -9.06 8.26
N THR A 247 -9.74 -8.23 7.22
CA THR A 247 -9.58 -6.77 7.38
C THR A 247 -10.78 -6.16 8.11
N SER A 248 -12.00 -6.63 7.81
CA SER A 248 -13.22 -6.20 8.50
C SER A 248 -13.19 -6.53 9.99
N LEU A 249 -12.84 -7.77 10.35
CA LEU A 249 -12.73 -8.22 11.73
C LEU A 249 -11.65 -7.45 12.49
N LEU A 250 -10.49 -7.21 11.87
CA LEU A 250 -9.44 -6.40 12.47
C LEU A 250 -9.91 -4.96 12.73
N LEU A 251 -10.67 -4.35 11.81
CA LEU A 251 -11.24 -3.03 12.03
C LEU A 251 -12.20 -3.04 13.24
N PHE A 252 -13.09 -4.03 13.34
CA PHE A 252 -13.98 -4.18 14.51
C PHE A 252 -13.21 -4.39 15.81
N LYS A 253 -12.11 -5.17 15.80
CA LYS A 253 -11.23 -5.36 16.96
C LYS A 253 -10.62 -4.01 17.38
N ARG A 254 -10.07 -3.23 16.43
CA ARG A 254 -9.42 -1.93 16.71
C ARG A 254 -10.35 -0.88 17.30
N ILE A 255 -11.64 -0.89 16.93
CA ILE A 255 -12.64 0.03 17.48
C ILE A 255 -13.39 -0.55 18.68
N ASN A 256 -12.95 -1.69 19.22
CA ASN A 256 -13.57 -2.40 20.34
C ASN A 256 -15.07 -2.70 20.12
N LYS A 257 -15.44 -3.14 18.91
CA LYS A 257 -16.82 -3.49 18.52
C LYS A 257 -16.93 -4.91 17.98
N MET A 258 -16.23 -5.86 18.59
CA MET A 258 -16.27 -7.27 18.16
C MET A 258 -17.67 -7.88 18.20
N HIS A 259 -18.56 -7.43 19.10
CA HIS A 259 -19.97 -7.84 19.08
C HIS A 259 -20.69 -7.48 17.77
N GLN A 260 -20.32 -6.37 17.13
CA GLN A 260 -20.88 -5.96 15.83
C GLN A 260 -20.25 -6.72 14.66
N ALA A 261 -19.06 -7.31 14.87
CA ALA A 261 -18.42 -8.13 13.86
C ALA A 261 -19.22 -9.41 13.59
N GLU A 262 -19.75 -10.06 14.62
CA GLU A 262 -20.61 -11.24 14.44
C GLU A 262 -21.87 -10.90 13.65
N GLU A 263 -22.55 -9.80 13.99
CA GLU A 263 -23.73 -9.34 13.26
C GLU A 263 -23.39 -9.00 11.80
N PHE A 264 -22.25 -8.34 11.57
CA PHE A 264 -21.76 -8.08 10.22
C PHE A 264 -21.57 -9.38 9.42
N LEU A 265 -20.98 -10.41 10.03
CA LEU A 265 -20.77 -11.71 9.38
C LEU A 265 -22.11 -12.42 9.08
N ARG A 266 -23.08 -12.34 10.00
CA ARG A 266 -24.43 -12.90 9.78
C ARG A 266 -25.14 -12.25 8.60
N VAL A 267 -25.10 -10.93 8.50
CA VAL A 267 -25.65 -10.20 7.34
C VAL A 267 -24.94 -10.59 6.04
N MET A 268 -23.62 -10.84 6.09
CA MET A 268 -22.87 -11.27 4.91
C MET A 268 -23.25 -12.68 4.43
N ILE A 269 -23.51 -13.63 5.34
CA ILE A 269 -23.94 -15.01 5.01
C ILE A 269 -25.15 -15.03 4.07
N GLU A 270 -26.10 -14.11 4.25
CA GLU A 270 -27.33 -14.04 3.46
C GLU A 270 -27.10 -13.60 2.00
N HIS A 271 -25.92 -13.08 1.69
CA HIS A 271 -25.64 -12.40 0.41
C HIS A 271 -24.45 -12.99 -0.35
N VAL A 272 -23.94 -14.15 0.06
CA VAL A 272 -22.82 -14.82 -0.59
C VAL A 272 -23.17 -16.25 -0.97
N ASP A 273 -22.41 -16.81 -1.90
CA ASP A 273 -22.51 -18.20 -2.32
C ASP A 273 -22.03 -19.17 -1.22
N ASP A 274 -22.15 -20.48 -1.48
CA ASP A 274 -21.81 -21.49 -0.49
C ASP A 274 -20.31 -21.52 -0.14
N THR A 275 -19.44 -21.13 -1.08
CA THR A 275 -18.01 -20.91 -0.81
C THR A 275 -17.82 -19.83 0.25
N GLY A 276 -18.47 -18.68 0.09
CA GLY A 276 -18.37 -17.56 1.03
C GLY A 276 -18.98 -17.90 2.39
N LYS A 277 -20.11 -18.62 2.41
CA LYS A 277 -20.72 -19.08 3.67
C LYS A 277 -19.77 -19.98 4.47
N LYS A 278 -19.06 -20.91 3.82
CA LYS A 278 -18.07 -21.78 4.48
C LYS A 278 -16.97 -20.97 5.15
N VAL A 279 -16.43 -19.97 4.46
CA VAL A 279 -15.41 -19.07 5.03
C VAL A 279 -15.97 -18.33 6.25
N ILE A 280 -17.17 -17.77 6.15
CA ILE A 280 -17.78 -17.04 7.27
C ILE A 280 -18.06 -17.96 8.47
N HIS A 281 -18.59 -19.16 8.24
CA HIS A 281 -18.84 -20.13 9.32
C HIS A 281 -17.56 -20.48 10.07
N LYS A 282 -16.45 -20.75 9.36
CA LYS A 282 -15.14 -21.00 9.96
C LYS A 282 -14.68 -19.83 10.84
N LEU A 283 -14.88 -18.59 10.38
CA LEU A 283 -14.52 -17.38 11.15
C LEU A 283 -15.41 -17.19 12.39
N ILE A 284 -16.71 -17.47 12.30
CA ILE A 284 -17.62 -17.41 13.45
C ILE A 284 -17.23 -18.47 14.50
N GLU A 285 -16.87 -19.68 14.05
CA GLU A 285 -16.40 -20.75 14.94
C GLU A 285 -15.10 -20.37 15.66
N SER A 286 -14.11 -19.82 14.93
CA SER A 286 -12.85 -19.37 15.55
C SER A 286 -13.07 -18.23 16.55
N MET A 287 -13.98 -17.29 16.26
CA MET A 287 -14.33 -16.23 17.19
C MET A 287 -14.94 -16.76 18.50
N LYS A 288 -15.66 -17.89 18.45
CA LYS A 288 -16.25 -18.51 19.65
C LYS A 288 -15.22 -19.28 20.48
N SER A 289 -14.26 -19.95 19.84
CA SER A 289 -13.18 -20.63 20.55
C SER A 289 -12.27 -19.67 21.29
N ASP A 290 -12.03 -18.48 20.72
CA ASP A 290 -11.12 -17.47 21.29
C ASP A 290 -11.72 -16.72 22.48
N ASN A 291 -13.05 -16.71 22.65
CA ASN A 291 -13.64 -16.20 23.89
C ASN A 291 -13.27 -17.04 25.13
N ASN A 292 -12.58 -18.17 24.96
CA ASN A 292 -11.99 -18.98 26.02
C ASN A 292 -10.45 -18.87 26.12
N VAL A 293 -9.74 -18.24 25.16
CA VAL A 293 -8.27 -18.17 25.09
C VAL A 293 -7.81 -16.84 24.46
N ASN A 294 -6.84 -16.18 25.09
CA ASN A 294 -6.33 -14.83 24.77
C ASN A 294 -6.19 -14.50 23.26
N THR A 295 -6.88 -13.44 22.80
CA THR A 295 -7.25 -13.13 21.39
C THR A 295 -6.14 -12.70 20.40
N ASP A 296 -4.86 -12.91 20.69
CA ASP A 296 -3.76 -12.41 19.84
C ASP A 296 -3.19 -13.44 18.85
N ASP A 297 -3.51 -14.73 18.99
CA ASP A 297 -2.89 -15.81 18.19
C ASP A 297 -3.56 -16.11 16.83
N VAL A 298 -4.82 -15.69 16.58
CA VAL A 298 -5.52 -16.08 15.34
C VAL A 298 -5.14 -15.22 14.14
N ILE A 299 -4.91 -13.91 14.32
CA ILE A 299 -4.52 -13.02 13.22
C ILE A 299 -3.12 -13.39 12.70
N SER A 300 -2.21 -13.85 13.57
CA SER A 300 -0.87 -14.26 13.15
C SER A 300 -0.89 -15.55 12.30
N SER A 301 -1.80 -16.49 12.59
CA SER A 301 -1.94 -17.72 11.79
C SER A 301 -2.44 -17.48 10.36
N PHE A 302 -3.33 -16.50 10.16
CA PHE A 302 -3.84 -16.15 8.83
C PHE A 302 -2.90 -15.25 8.01
N VAL A 303 -2.07 -14.43 8.67
CA VAL A 303 -1.11 -13.55 7.98
C VAL A 303 0.19 -14.28 7.59
N SER A 304 0.46 -15.44 8.19
CA SER A 304 1.67 -16.25 7.95
C SER A 304 1.49 -17.38 6.93
N SER A 305 0.30 -17.51 6.33
CA SER A 305 -0.07 -18.53 5.33
C SER A 305 -0.16 -17.91 3.94
#